data_AF-A0A0S8JXX0-F1
#
_entry.id   AF-A0A0S8JXX0-F1
#
_cell.length_a   1.000
_cell.length_b   1.000
_cell.length_c   1.000
_cell.angle_alpha   90.00
_cell.angle_beta   90.00
_cell.angle_gamma   90.00
#
_symmetry.space_group_name_H-M   'P 1'
#
loop_
_entity.id
_entity.type
_entity.pdbx_description
1 polymer ?
#
loop_
_entity_poly.entity_id
_entity_poly.type
_entity_poly.pdbx_seq_one_letter_code
_entity_poly.pdbx_strand_id
1 'polypeptide(L)'
;MLAFFRTNRSSRSISAILAFFYGWVGIQFYLVFIKEFMPVPMVFGSLFIAQALIFIFEGSVRNRISFDVKANIYGLTGALLIFYAIFGYQALEYILGRGYPEILSFGMFPCPTVIFSLGILLWTKKKFPGYILIFPIINALSGFIPAFMIGIIEDIGLIISGLLALSLLGSRDKYLIFRKIKKEGP
;
A
#
# COMPACT_ATOMS: atom_id res chain seq x y z
N MET A 1 -7.04 12.83 -18.68
CA MET A 1 -7.42 14.23 -18.42
C MET A 1 -7.70 14.45 -16.92
N LEU A 2 -6.70 14.19 -16.07
CA LEU A 2 -6.76 14.33 -14.59
C LEU A 2 -5.38 14.73 -14.04
N ALA A 3 -4.69 15.60 -14.78
CA ALA A 3 -3.52 16.29 -14.24
C ALA A 3 -4.00 17.17 -13.07
N PHE A 4 -3.22 17.33 -12.01
CA PHE A 4 -3.51 18.24 -10.89
C PHE A 4 -4.62 17.84 -9.91
N PHE A 5 -4.53 16.70 -9.25
CA PHE A 5 -5.37 16.45 -8.07
C PHE A 5 -4.92 17.25 -6.83
N ARG A 6 -5.04 18.57 -6.93
CA ARG A 6 -4.73 19.58 -5.91
C ARG A 6 -5.97 19.95 -5.07
N THR A 7 -6.89 19.01 -4.86
CA THR A 7 -8.16 19.26 -4.16
C THR A 7 -8.46 18.20 -3.09
N ASN A 8 -8.98 18.63 -1.93
CA ASN A 8 -9.35 17.73 -0.81
C ASN A 8 -10.29 16.59 -1.25
N ARG A 9 -11.15 16.82 -2.26
CA ARG A 9 -12.03 15.77 -2.83
C ARG A 9 -11.24 14.61 -3.45
N SER A 10 -10.17 14.88 -4.18
CA SER A 10 -9.38 13.79 -4.76
C SER A 10 -8.68 12.96 -3.71
N SER A 11 -8.19 13.60 -2.64
CA SER A 11 -7.55 12.86 -1.55
C SER A 11 -8.55 11.97 -0.82
N ARG A 12 -9.79 12.42 -0.71
CA ARG A 12 -10.90 11.64 -0.17
C ARG A 12 -11.24 10.44 -1.05
N SER A 13 -11.33 10.63 -2.37
CA SER A 13 -11.60 9.54 -3.33
C SER A 13 -10.49 8.48 -3.31
N ILE A 14 -9.22 8.88 -3.32
CA ILE A 14 -8.09 7.94 -3.26
C ILE A 14 -8.12 7.11 -1.97
N SER A 15 -8.37 7.77 -0.83
CA SER A 15 -8.46 7.07 0.46
C SER A 15 -9.66 6.11 0.51
N ALA A 16 -10.79 6.48 -0.08
CA ALA A 16 -11.97 5.63 -0.17
C ALA A 16 -11.73 4.40 -1.06
N ILE A 17 -11.04 4.59 -2.20
CA ILE A 17 -10.66 3.49 -3.10
C ILE A 17 -9.71 2.52 -2.38
N LEU A 18 -8.69 3.03 -1.68
CA LEU A 18 -7.81 2.17 -0.87
C LEU A 18 -8.60 1.38 0.16
N ALA A 19 -9.47 2.04 0.92
CA ALA A 19 -10.27 1.38 1.93
C ALA A 19 -11.18 0.30 1.34
N PHE A 20 -11.77 0.55 0.17
CA PHE A 20 -12.55 -0.45 -0.54
C PHE A 20 -11.69 -1.68 -0.89
N PHE A 21 -10.49 -1.49 -1.44
CA PHE A 21 -9.59 -2.61 -1.73
C PHE A 21 -9.15 -3.38 -0.48
N TYR A 22 -8.80 -2.69 0.61
CA TYR A 22 -8.44 -3.36 1.87
C TYR A 22 -9.63 -4.14 2.46
N GLY A 23 -10.82 -3.55 2.45
CA GLY A 23 -12.04 -4.22 2.93
C GLY A 23 -12.40 -5.43 2.07
N TRP A 24 -12.30 -5.27 0.74
CA TRP A 24 -12.57 -6.34 -0.21
C TRP A 24 -11.61 -7.52 -0.03
N VAL A 25 -10.30 -7.27 0.05
CA VAL A 25 -9.30 -8.31 0.33
C VAL A 25 -9.51 -8.93 1.71
N GLY A 26 -9.76 -8.12 2.74
CA GLY A 26 -10.03 -8.61 4.10
C GLY A 26 -11.20 -9.58 4.16
N ILE A 27 -12.27 -9.33 3.40
CA ILE A 27 -13.47 -10.16 3.40
C ILE A 27 -13.31 -11.34 2.43
N GLN A 28 -13.11 -11.09 1.14
CA GLN A 28 -13.14 -12.14 0.12
C GLN A 28 -11.92 -13.07 0.23
N PHE A 29 -10.72 -12.51 0.37
CA PHE A 29 -9.51 -13.34 0.41
C PHE A 29 -9.38 -14.06 1.75
N TYR A 30 -9.43 -13.33 2.87
CA TYR A 30 -9.17 -13.93 4.18
C TYR A 30 -10.38 -14.67 4.77
N LEU A 31 -11.59 -14.11 4.69
CA LEU A 31 -12.76 -14.71 5.35
C LEU A 31 -13.52 -15.72 4.48
N VAL A 32 -13.43 -15.62 3.15
CA VAL A 32 -14.12 -16.54 2.22
C VAL A 32 -13.15 -17.56 1.63
N PHE A 33 -12.05 -17.13 1.01
CA PHE A 33 -11.19 -18.03 0.23
C PHE A 33 -10.20 -18.84 1.08
N ILE A 34 -9.40 -18.19 1.93
CA ILE A 34 -8.28 -18.83 2.64
C ILE A 34 -8.63 -19.30 4.06
N LYS A 35 -9.90 -19.14 4.46
CA LYS A 35 -10.38 -19.40 5.82
C LYS A 35 -10.05 -20.82 6.32
N GLU A 36 -10.03 -21.79 5.41
CA GLU A 36 -9.78 -23.20 5.74
C GLU A 36 -8.31 -23.61 5.57
N PHE A 37 -7.53 -22.86 4.79
CA PHE A 37 -6.14 -23.19 4.46
C PHE A 37 -5.13 -22.57 5.43
N MET A 38 -5.46 -21.39 5.97
CA MET A 38 -4.57 -20.67 6.87
C MET A 38 -5.00 -20.91 8.34
N PRO A 39 -4.06 -20.99 9.29
CA PRO A 39 -4.39 -21.18 10.70
C PRO A 39 -4.99 -19.93 11.38
N VAL A 40 -4.70 -18.73 10.89
CA VAL A 40 -5.16 -17.45 11.50
C VAL A 40 -5.77 -16.43 10.51
N PRO A 41 -6.65 -16.85 9.58
CA PRO A 41 -7.19 -15.99 8.53
C PRO A 41 -8.06 -14.87 9.10
N MET A 42 -8.78 -15.13 10.20
CA MET A 42 -9.60 -14.12 10.88
C MET A 42 -8.78 -12.96 11.43
N VAL A 43 -7.55 -13.21 11.90
CA VAL A 43 -6.68 -12.16 12.44
C VAL A 43 -6.26 -11.21 11.32
N PHE A 44 -5.73 -11.76 10.23
CA PHE A 44 -5.31 -10.96 9.07
C PHE A 44 -6.49 -10.25 8.39
N GLY A 45 -7.63 -10.92 8.24
CA GLY A 45 -8.85 -10.31 7.71
C GLY A 45 -9.35 -9.14 8.56
N SER A 46 -9.37 -9.30 9.88
CA SER A 46 -9.76 -8.23 10.81
C SER A 46 -8.80 -7.04 10.75
N LEU A 47 -7.49 -7.29 10.64
CA LEU A 47 -6.50 -6.22 10.49
C LEU A 47 -6.65 -5.47 9.16
N PHE A 48 -6.94 -6.17 8.05
CA PHE A 48 -7.24 -5.54 6.76
C PHE A 48 -8.48 -4.64 6.83
N ILE A 49 -9.54 -5.11 7.50
CA ILE A 49 -10.75 -4.31 7.73
C ILE A 49 -10.46 -3.10 8.63
N ALA A 50 -9.70 -3.28 9.71
CA ALA A 50 -9.28 -2.19 10.58
C ALA A 50 -8.47 -1.13 9.81
N GLN A 51 -7.57 -1.55 8.93
CA GLN A 51 -6.82 -0.65 8.07
C GLN A 51 -7.71 0.10 7.08
N ALA A 52 -8.72 -0.55 6.50
CA ALA A 52 -9.70 0.10 5.63
C ALA A 52 -10.44 1.23 6.38
N LEU A 53 -10.87 0.96 7.62
CA LEU A 53 -11.52 1.96 8.47
C LEU A 53 -10.58 3.12 8.82
N ILE A 54 -9.30 2.83 9.08
CA ILE A 54 -8.27 3.84 9.33
C ILE A 54 -8.11 4.76 8.10
N PHE A 55 -8.03 4.20 6.89
CA PHE A 55 -7.91 5.00 5.67
C PHE A 55 -9.13 5.90 5.45
N ILE A 56 -10.34 5.40 5.71
CA ILE A 56 -11.56 6.22 5.67
C ILE A 56 -11.51 7.31 6.72
N PHE A 57 -11.17 6.99 7.96
CA PHE A 57 -11.20 7.97 9.05
C PHE A 57 -10.17 9.09 8.85
N GLU A 58 -8.93 8.73 8.53
CA GLU A 58 -7.83 9.69 8.34
C GLU A 58 -7.93 10.47 7.02
N GLY A 59 -8.44 9.83 5.96
CA GLY A 59 -8.62 10.44 4.63
C GLY A 59 -9.91 11.23 4.47
N SER A 60 -11.03 10.75 5.02
CA SER A 60 -12.38 11.32 4.84
C SER A 60 -12.80 12.25 5.97
N VAL A 61 -12.57 11.85 7.22
CA VAL A 61 -13.03 12.61 8.40
C VAL A 61 -11.99 13.64 8.81
N ARG A 62 -10.72 13.24 8.91
CA ARG A 62 -9.65 14.11 9.43
C ARG A 62 -8.93 14.92 8.36
N ASN A 63 -9.10 14.58 7.06
CA ASN A 63 -8.38 15.20 5.93
C ASN A 63 -6.86 15.35 6.18
N ARG A 64 -6.27 14.42 6.94
CA ARG A 64 -4.84 14.45 7.29
C ARG A 64 -3.97 13.90 6.16
N ILE A 65 -4.56 13.08 5.30
CA ILE A 65 -3.92 12.53 4.11
C ILE A 65 -4.21 13.46 2.93
N SER A 66 -3.15 14.04 2.37
CA SER A 66 -3.24 14.90 1.18
C SER A 66 -2.20 14.41 0.18
N PHE A 67 -2.66 14.08 -1.02
CA PHE A 67 -1.83 13.55 -2.10
C PHE A 67 -1.43 14.67 -3.05
N ASP A 68 -0.15 14.68 -3.46
CA ASP A 68 0.41 15.65 -4.40
C ASP A 68 1.43 14.92 -5.26
N VAL A 69 1.04 14.59 -6.49
CA VAL A 69 1.93 13.90 -7.44
C VAL A 69 2.95 14.91 -7.95
N LYS A 70 4.19 14.75 -7.53
CA LYS A 70 5.32 15.57 -7.99
C LYS A 70 6.29 14.72 -8.79
N ALA A 71 6.90 15.28 -9.83
CA ALA A 71 7.99 14.66 -10.57
C ALA A 71 9.32 14.66 -9.77
N ASN A 72 9.27 14.28 -8.49
CA ASN A 72 10.43 14.08 -7.62
C ASN A 72 10.73 12.58 -7.50
N ILE A 73 11.87 12.22 -6.91
CA ILE A 73 12.27 10.82 -6.68
C ILE A 73 11.14 10.00 -6.01
N TYR A 74 10.43 10.60 -5.03
CA TYR A 74 9.28 10.01 -4.34
C TYR A 74 8.07 9.76 -5.26
N GLY A 75 7.82 10.67 -6.20
CA GLY A 75 6.72 10.54 -7.14
C GLY A 75 7.00 9.49 -8.21
N LEU A 76 8.23 9.46 -8.71
CA LEU A 76 8.67 8.47 -9.68
C LEU A 76 8.69 7.06 -9.08
N THR A 77 9.23 6.89 -7.87
CA THR A 77 9.17 5.59 -7.16
C THR A 77 7.73 5.17 -6.84
N GLY A 78 6.88 6.09 -6.38
CA GLY A 78 5.46 5.78 -6.17
C GLY A 78 4.76 5.33 -7.46
N ALA A 79 5.02 6.00 -8.59
CA ALA A 79 4.47 5.64 -9.90
C ALA A 79 4.94 4.25 -10.35
N LEU A 80 6.24 3.97 -10.20
CA LEU A 80 6.84 2.68 -10.55
C LEU A 80 6.24 1.55 -9.71
N LEU A 81 6.04 1.76 -8.40
CA LEU A 81 5.42 0.76 -7.53
C LEU A 81 3.96 0.50 -7.90
N ILE A 82 3.19 1.53 -8.21
CA ILE A 82 1.81 1.41 -8.67
C ILE A 82 1.76 0.63 -9.99
N PHE A 83 2.64 0.97 -10.93
CA PHE A 83 2.72 0.29 -12.23
C PHE A 83 3.13 -1.17 -12.06
N TYR A 84 4.10 -1.44 -11.19
CA TYR A 84 4.52 -2.80 -10.85
C TYR A 84 3.38 -3.61 -10.21
N ALA A 85 2.59 -3.02 -9.32
CA ALA A 85 1.46 -3.71 -8.69
C ALA A 85 0.31 -4.05 -9.67
N ILE A 86 0.10 -3.24 -10.71
CA ILE A 86 -1.02 -3.40 -11.66
C ILE A 86 -0.63 -4.22 -12.89
N PHE A 87 0.64 -4.18 -13.31
CA PHE A 87 1.11 -4.86 -14.52
C PHE A 87 2.31 -5.76 -14.27
N GLY A 88 3.25 -5.32 -13.45
CA GLY A 88 4.49 -6.06 -13.19
C GLY A 88 4.24 -7.40 -12.51
N TYR A 89 3.32 -7.43 -11.54
CA TYR A 89 2.98 -8.63 -10.77
C TYR A 89 2.33 -9.69 -11.67
N GLN A 90 1.30 -9.31 -12.44
CA GLN A 90 0.62 -10.25 -13.35
C GLN A 90 1.52 -10.70 -14.51
N ALA A 91 2.40 -9.81 -15.01
CA ALA A 91 3.34 -10.17 -16.07
C ALA A 91 4.38 -11.19 -15.57
N LEU A 92 4.89 -11.02 -14.34
CA LEU A 92 5.83 -11.97 -13.74
C LEU A 92 5.19 -13.35 -13.56
N GLU A 93 3.97 -13.41 -13.06
CA GLU A 93 3.24 -14.68 -12.88
C GLU A 93 2.97 -15.40 -14.19
N TYR A 94 2.57 -14.64 -15.22
CA TYR A 94 2.37 -15.18 -16.56
C TYR A 94 3.66 -15.78 -17.12
N ILE A 95 4.80 -15.10 -16.92
CA ILE A 95 6.13 -15.60 -17.32
C ILE A 95 6.54 -16.82 -16.49
N LEU A 96 6.19 -16.86 -15.20
CA LEU A 96 6.43 -17.98 -14.30
C LEU A 96 5.50 -19.17 -14.55
N GLY A 97 4.62 -19.09 -15.55
CA GLY A 97 3.75 -20.17 -15.99
C GLY A 97 2.51 -20.36 -15.12
N ARG A 98 2.23 -19.44 -14.18
CA ARG A 98 0.98 -19.43 -13.41
C ARG A 98 -0.12 -18.83 -14.28
N GLY A 99 -0.95 -19.71 -14.85
CA GLY A 99 -2.15 -19.32 -15.60
C GLY A 99 -3.33 -19.01 -14.69
N TYR A 100 -4.39 -18.44 -15.27
CA TYR A 100 -5.68 -18.32 -14.57
C TYR A 100 -6.17 -19.72 -14.17
N PRO A 101 -6.54 -19.98 -12.91
CA PRO A 101 -7.02 -19.05 -11.87
C PRO A 101 -6.00 -18.65 -10.78
N GLU A 102 -4.73 -19.01 -10.90
CA GLU A 102 -3.71 -18.77 -9.86
C GLU A 102 -2.99 -17.41 -9.96
N ILE A 103 -3.40 -16.56 -10.92
CA ILE A 103 -2.84 -15.22 -11.11
C ILE A 103 -3.19 -14.34 -9.89
N LEU A 104 -2.18 -13.83 -9.17
CA LEU A 104 -2.35 -12.87 -8.09
C LEU A 104 -2.64 -11.47 -8.65
N SER A 105 -3.89 -11.28 -9.03
CA SER A 105 -4.40 -10.00 -9.52
C SER A 105 -4.51 -8.95 -8.42
N PHE A 106 -4.16 -7.71 -8.76
CA PHE A 106 -4.42 -6.54 -7.92
C PHE A 106 -5.88 -6.46 -7.47
N GLY A 107 -6.09 -6.23 -6.16
CA GLY A 107 -7.43 -6.16 -5.56
C GLY A 107 -8.05 -7.51 -5.18
N MET A 108 -7.52 -8.64 -5.64
CA MET A 108 -7.89 -9.97 -5.14
C MET A 108 -6.91 -10.50 -4.10
N PHE A 109 -5.62 -10.20 -4.26
CA PHE A 109 -4.57 -10.65 -3.35
C PHE A 109 -4.02 -9.52 -2.47
N PRO A 110 -3.58 -9.84 -1.23
CA PRO A 110 -3.05 -8.85 -0.30
C PRO A 110 -1.73 -8.23 -0.77
N CYS A 111 -0.81 -9.01 -1.34
CA CYS A 111 0.53 -8.56 -1.75
C CYS A 111 0.48 -7.37 -2.75
N PRO A 112 -0.14 -7.49 -3.94
CA PRO A 112 -0.19 -6.39 -4.90
C PRO A 112 -0.98 -5.17 -4.36
N THR A 113 -1.99 -5.43 -3.51
CA THR A 113 -2.77 -4.37 -2.85
C THR A 113 -1.89 -3.55 -1.89
N VAL A 114 -1.01 -4.20 -1.14
CA VAL A 114 -0.08 -3.54 -0.22
C VAL A 114 0.99 -2.76 -0.98
N ILE A 115 1.57 -3.32 -2.05
CA ILE A 115 2.55 -2.60 -2.91
C ILE A 115 1.95 -1.32 -3.47
N PHE A 116 0.75 -1.43 -4.05
CA PHE A 116 0.01 -0.28 -4.59
C PHE A 116 -0.24 0.78 -3.51
N SER A 117 -0.63 0.35 -2.31
CA SER A 117 -0.88 1.24 -1.19
C SER A 117 0.38 1.97 -0.73
N LEU A 118 1.52 1.28 -0.67
CA LEU A 118 2.82 1.88 -0.36
C LEU A 118 3.22 2.90 -1.44
N GLY A 119 2.99 2.59 -2.71
CA GLY A 119 3.20 3.51 -3.84
C GLY A 119 2.35 4.78 -3.73
N ILE A 120 1.07 4.64 -3.37
CA ILE A 120 0.18 5.79 -3.13
C ILE A 120 0.57 6.58 -1.89
N LEU A 121 1.02 5.91 -0.83
CA LEU A 121 1.51 6.57 0.38
C LEU A 121 2.77 7.41 0.10
N LEU A 122 3.63 7.02 -0.85
CA LEU A 122 4.77 7.85 -1.27
C LEU A 122 4.36 9.17 -1.94
N TRP A 123 3.17 9.23 -2.55
CA TRP A 123 2.59 10.46 -3.10
C TRP A 123 1.95 11.37 -2.05
N THR A 124 1.98 11.01 -0.77
CA THR A 124 1.48 11.91 0.29
C THR A 124 2.44 13.07 0.52
N LYS A 125 1.87 14.27 0.71
CA LYS A 125 2.63 15.52 0.91
C LYS A 125 2.87 15.83 2.37
N LYS A 126 1.88 15.53 3.22
CA LYS A 126 1.91 15.83 4.64
C LYS A 126 2.37 14.61 5.42
N LYS A 127 3.00 14.86 6.57
CA LYS A 127 3.22 13.82 7.57
C LYS A 127 1.86 13.25 7.97
N PHE A 128 1.69 11.96 7.74
CA PHE A 128 0.53 11.20 8.17
C PHE A 128 0.90 10.40 9.43
N PRO A 129 -0.07 9.97 10.25
CA PRO A 129 0.26 9.25 11.46
C PRO A 129 0.92 7.89 11.15
N GLY A 130 2.03 7.61 11.83
CA GLY A 130 2.88 6.45 11.55
C GLY A 130 2.17 5.10 11.63
N TYR A 131 1.09 4.99 12.41
CA TYR A 131 0.31 3.75 12.52
C TYR A 131 -0.31 3.30 11.19
N ILE A 132 -0.56 4.22 10.24
CA ILE A 132 -1.04 3.87 8.89
C ILE A 132 0.01 3.04 8.14
N LEU A 133 1.30 3.24 8.43
CA LEU A 133 2.40 2.53 7.78
C LEU A 133 2.76 1.21 8.47
N ILE A 134 2.47 1.08 9.78
CA ILE A 134 2.81 -0.12 10.55
C ILE A 134 2.17 -1.36 9.92
N PHE A 135 0.88 -1.30 9.62
CA PHE A 135 0.19 -2.46 9.06
C PHE A 135 0.65 -2.85 7.65
N PRO A 136 0.76 -1.94 6.66
CA PRO A 136 1.33 -2.24 5.35
C PRO A 136 2.75 -2.81 5.41
N ILE A 137 3.58 -2.34 6.35
CA ILE A 137 4.95 -2.85 6.51
C ILE A 137 4.95 -4.26 7.12
N ILE A 138 4.12 -4.51 8.14
CA ILE A 138 3.95 -5.86 8.69
C ILE A 138 3.46 -6.81 7.59
N ASN A 139 2.52 -6.36 6.76
CA ASN A 139 2.04 -7.16 5.63
C ASN A 139 3.15 -7.42 4.60
N ALA A 140 3.95 -6.39 4.29
CA ALA A 140 5.07 -6.53 3.37
C ALA A 140 6.12 -7.54 3.88
N LEU A 141 6.38 -7.56 5.19
CA LEU A 141 7.23 -8.57 5.83
C LEU A 141 6.58 -9.95 5.87
N SER A 142 5.25 -10.02 6.03
CA SER A 142 4.52 -11.29 6.06
C SER A 142 4.51 -12.00 4.70
N GLY A 143 4.72 -11.29 3.59
CA GLY A 143 4.89 -11.90 2.27
C GLY A 143 6.13 -12.79 2.15
N PHE A 144 7.05 -12.74 3.11
CA PHE A 144 8.13 -13.73 3.22
C PHE A 144 7.60 -15.16 3.40
N ILE A 145 6.43 -15.33 4.03
CA ILE A 145 5.82 -16.64 4.29
C ILE A 145 5.45 -17.34 2.95
N PRO A 146 4.62 -16.73 2.08
CA PRO A 146 4.34 -17.31 0.76
C PRO A 146 5.57 -17.36 -0.16
N ALA A 147 6.48 -16.39 -0.10
CA ALA A 147 7.73 -16.42 -0.88
C ALA A 147 8.54 -17.69 -0.61
N PHE A 148 8.70 -18.05 0.67
CA PHE A 148 9.54 -19.16 1.10
C PHE A 148 8.81 -20.51 1.09
N MET A 149 7.51 -20.53 1.39
CA MET A 149 6.71 -21.76 1.41
C MET A 149 6.18 -22.18 0.03
N ILE A 150 5.87 -21.22 -0.85
CA ILE A 150 5.20 -21.47 -2.14
C ILE A 150 6.12 -21.12 -3.32
N GLY A 151 7.34 -20.61 -3.07
CA GLY A 151 8.32 -20.29 -4.10
C GLY A 151 7.90 -19.14 -5.01
N ILE A 152 7.04 -18.25 -4.52
CA ILE A 152 6.53 -17.07 -5.25
C ILE A 152 7.63 -16.00 -5.20
N ILE A 153 8.43 -15.92 -6.26
CA ILE A 153 9.52 -14.94 -6.43
C ILE A 153 8.96 -13.51 -6.45
N GLU A 154 7.69 -13.36 -6.80
CA GLU A 154 6.95 -12.10 -6.90
C GLU A 154 6.84 -11.38 -5.54
N ASP A 155 6.84 -12.13 -4.42
CA ASP A 155 6.84 -11.56 -3.08
C ASP A 155 8.18 -10.90 -2.70
N ILE A 156 9.27 -11.16 -3.43
CA ILE A 156 10.52 -10.38 -3.28
C ILE A 156 10.26 -8.91 -3.65
N GLY A 157 9.41 -8.67 -4.64
CA GLY A 157 8.97 -7.32 -5.03
C GLY A 157 8.21 -6.60 -3.89
N LEU A 158 7.45 -7.36 -3.08
CA LEU A 158 6.77 -6.84 -1.89
C LEU A 158 7.76 -6.41 -0.80
N ILE A 159 8.81 -7.20 -0.55
CA ILE A 159 9.84 -6.87 0.44
C ILE A 159 10.63 -5.62 -0.01
N ILE A 160 11.06 -5.58 -1.27
CA ILE A 160 11.80 -4.45 -1.85
C ILE A 160 10.95 -3.17 -1.77
N SER A 161 9.68 -3.25 -2.15
CA SER A 161 8.77 -2.10 -2.10
C SER A 161 8.48 -1.64 -0.66
N GLY A 162 8.36 -2.57 0.29
CA GLY A 162 8.27 -2.28 1.73
C GLY A 162 9.49 -1.52 2.25
N LEU A 163 10.70 -2.00 1.95
CA LEU A 163 11.95 -1.37 2.35
C LEU A 163 12.15 0.02 1.72
N LEU A 164 11.85 0.14 0.42
CA LEU A 164 11.91 1.42 -0.30
C LEU A 164 10.94 2.44 0.29
N ALA A 165 9.68 2.02 0.52
CA ALA A 165 8.68 2.89 1.11
C ALA A 165 9.09 3.34 2.52
N LEU A 166 9.58 2.43 3.36
CA LEU A 166 10.03 2.75 4.72
C LEU A 166 11.21 3.74 4.72
N SER A 167 12.22 3.50 3.89
CA SER A 167 13.41 4.35 3.78
C SER A 167 13.08 5.76 3.29
N LEU A 168 12.28 5.85 2.22
CA LEU A 168 11.89 7.12 1.63
C LEU A 168 10.94 7.91 2.54
N LEU A 169 9.93 7.27 3.13
CA LEU A 169 8.99 7.93 4.04
C LEU A 169 9.69 8.40 5.32
N GLY A 170 10.61 7.59 5.87
CA GLY A 170 11.42 7.97 7.02
C GLY A 170 12.33 9.17 6.75
N SER A 171 12.98 9.19 5.59
CA SER A 171 13.83 10.33 5.16
C SER A 171 13.01 11.61 4.95
N ARG A 172 11.83 11.49 4.34
CA ARG A 172 10.91 12.60 4.15
C ARG A 172 10.40 13.18 5.47
N ASP A 173 10.01 12.33 6.42
CA ASP A 173 9.48 12.78 7.70
C ASP A 173 10.54 13.53 8.52
N LYS A 174 11.80 13.06 8.51
CA LYS A 174 12.94 13.79 9.10
C LYS A 174 13.13 15.17 8.44
N TYR A 175 13.09 15.22 7.10
CA TYR A 175 13.21 16.47 6.36
C TYR A 175 12.08 17.47 6.68
N LEU A 176 10.83 17.00 6.81
CA LEU A 176 9.69 17.84 7.17
C LEU A 176 9.81 18.43 8.58
N ILE A 177 10.27 17.63 9.55
CA ILE A 177 10.53 18.10 10.92
C ILE A 177 11.65 19.15 10.92
N PHE A 178 12.76 18.87 10.25
CA PHE A 178 13.90 19.80 10.16
C PHE A 178 13.50 21.14 9.53
N ARG A 179 12.71 21.10 8.44
CA ARG A 179 12.20 22.32 7.79
C ARG A 179 11.23 23.10 8.69
N LYS A 180 10.43 22.41 9.50
CA LYS A 180 9.53 23.06 10.47
C LYS A 180 10.35 23.76 11.56
N ILE A 181 11.35 23.08 12.13
CA ILE A 181 12.27 23.67 13.12
C ILE A 181 13.02 24.87 12.53
N LYS A 182 13.49 24.79 11.27
CA LYS A 182 14.15 25.93 10.61
C LYS A 182 13.21 27.12 10.33
N LYS A 183 11.91 26.86 10.14
CA LYS A 183 10.89 27.92 9.95
C LYS A 183 10.42 28.53 11.26
N GLU A 184 10.49 27.77 12.35
CA GLU A 184 10.09 28.16 13.70
C GLU A 184 11.31 28.48 14.60
N GLY A 185 12.51 28.56 14.00
CA GLY A 185 13.75 28.95 14.69
C GLY A 185 13.80 30.46 14.96
N PRO A 186 14.58 30.89 15.96
CA PRO A 186 14.32 32.03 16.85
C PRO A 186 14.12 33.37 16.15
#